data_AF-A0A7L4TIU1-F1
#
_entry.id   AF-A0A7L4TIU1-F1
#
_cell.length_a   1.000
_cell.length_b   1.000
_cell.length_c   1.000
_cell.angle_alpha   90.00
_cell.angle_beta   90.00
_cell.angle_gamma   90.00
#
_symmetry.space_group_name_H-M   'P 1'
#
loop_
_entity.id
_entity.type
_entity.pdbx_description
1 polymer ?
#
loop_
_entity_poly.entity_id
_entity_poly.type
_entity_poly.pdbx_seq_one_letter_code
_entity_poly.pdbx_strand_id
1 'polypeptide(L)'
;MKKKIYSGLGVLVILVSVYCYWQNRYVELRPVILKEYEQPIIFFDNQLYKSAEPNEVPANYYKNIDYVIDRSVEDYIKRDGKIYVRYKLMNDLNLIWNYTLWSTDPEWFKMKREMDSLNGDDYKKVIYYR
;
A
#
# COMPACT_ATOMS: atom_id res chain seq x y z
N MET A 1 -45.57 -7.91 -8.75
CA MET A 1 -44.58 -7.11 -7.98
C MET A 1 -43.43 -7.95 -7.44
N LYS A 2 -43.68 -9.14 -6.84
CA LYS A 2 -42.63 -10.03 -6.29
C LYS A 2 -41.49 -10.36 -7.27
N LYS A 3 -41.77 -10.74 -8.53
CA LYS A 3 -40.73 -11.03 -9.55
C LYS A 3 -39.76 -9.86 -9.77
N LYS A 4 -40.26 -8.62 -9.83
CA LYS A 4 -39.42 -7.41 -10.02
C LYS A 4 -38.51 -7.16 -8.82
N ILE A 5 -38.98 -7.44 -7.60
CA ILE A 5 -38.19 -7.31 -6.36
C ILE A 5 -37.06 -8.35 -6.33
N TYR A 6 -37.35 -9.61 -6.66
CA TYR A 6 -36.32 -10.66 -6.76
C TYR A 6 -35.28 -10.36 -7.85
N SER A 7 -35.70 -9.82 -9.00
CA SER A 7 -34.75 -9.37 -10.03
C SER A 7 -33.85 -8.24 -9.53
N GLY A 8 -34.41 -7.25 -8.82
CA GLY A 8 -33.61 -6.16 -8.23
C GLY A 8 -32.60 -6.65 -7.19
N LEU A 9 -33.01 -7.56 -6.29
CA LEU A 9 -32.10 -8.20 -5.33
C LEU A 9 -31.01 -9.01 -6.01
N GLY A 10 -31.35 -9.76 -7.05
CA GLY A 10 -30.37 -10.52 -7.83
C GLY A 10 -29.28 -9.63 -8.42
N VAL A 11 -29.66 -8.50 -9.03
CA VAL A 11 -28.70 -7.52 -9.56
C VAL A 11 -27.82 -6.94 -8.45
N LEU A 12 -28.41 -6.60 -7.30
CA LEU A 12 -27.66 -6.04 -6.17
C LEU A 12 -26.61 -7.03 -5.64
N VAL A 13 -26.97 -8.31 -5.50
CA VAL A 13 -26.03 -9.36 -5.09
C VAL A 13 -24.87 -9.46 -6.08
N ILE A 14 -25.17 -9.46 -7.39
CA ILE A 14 -24.13 -9.51 -8.44
C ILE A 14 -23.19 -8.30 -8.33
N LEU A 15 -23.73 -7.09 -8.18
CA LEU A 15 -22.93 -5.87 -8.06
C LEU A 15 -22.02 -5.91 -6.81
N VAL A 16 -22.56 -6.34 -5.67
CA VAL A 16 -21.77 -6.50 -4.43
C VAL A 16 -20.70 -7.57 -4.60
N SER A 17 -21.01 -8.71 -5.22
CA SER A 17 -20.03 -9.76 -5.48
C SER A 17 -18.90 -9.28 -6.38
N VAL A 18 -19.22 -8.56 -7.47
CA VAL A 18 -18.21 -7.96 -8.37
C VAL A 18 -17.35 -6.95 -7.62
N TYR A 19 -17.95 -6.08 -6.80
CA TYR A 19 -17.21 -5.11 -5.98
C TYR A 19 -16.26 -5.81 -5.00
N CYS A 20 -16.76 -6.78 -4.23
CA CYS A 20 -15.94 -7.54 -3.28
C CYS A 20 -14.81 -8.32 -3.97
N TYR A 21 -15.06 -8.89 -5.14
CA TYR A 21 -14.03 -9.55 -5.94
C TYR A 21 -12.94 -8.54 -6.38
N TRP A 22 -13.35 -7.37 -6.87
CA TRP A 22 -12.43 -6.34 -7.34
C TRP A 22 -11.52 -5.82 -6.22
N GLN A 23 -12.07 -5.59 -5.03
CA GLN A 23 -11.33 -5.09 -3.86
C GLN A 23 -10.31 -6.10 -3.30
N ASN A 24 -10.58 -7.40 -3.44
CA ASN A 24 -9.72 -8.47 -2.93
C ASN A 24 -8.69 -8.99 -3.95
N ARG A 25 -8.65 -8.45 -5.16
CA ARG A 25 -7.64 -8.82 -6.15
C ARG A 25 -6.28 -8.31 -5.74
N TYR A 26 -5.25 -9.14 -5.88
CA TYR A 26 -3.87 -8.72 -5.67
C TYR A 26 -3.37 -7.89 -6.85
N VAL A 27 -2.72 -6.77 -6.56
CA VAL A 27 -2.11 -5.84 -7.51
C VAL A 27 -0.69 -5.51 -7.07
N GLU A 28 0.19 -5.21 -8.01
CA GLU A 28 1.56 -4.81 -7.70
C GLU A 28 1.55 -3.53 -6.84
N LEU A 29 2.25 -3.59 -5.70
CA LEU A 29 2.46 -2.45 -4.83
C LEU A 29 3.31 -1.42 -5.58
N ARG A 30 2.78 -0.21 -5.72
CA ARG A 30 3.50 0.90 -6.35
C ARG A 30 3.72 2.00 -5.33
N PRO A 31 4.89 2.65 -5.33
CA PRO A 31 5.10 3.82 -4.50
C PRO A 31 4.12 4.93 -4.88
N VAL A 32 3.78 5.74 -3.88
CA VAL A 32 2.90 6.89 -4.04
C VAL A 32 3.64 8.12 -3.55
N ILE A 33 3.58 9.20 -4.33
CA ILE A 33 4.15 10.50 -3.97
C ILE A 33 3.09 11.58 -4.04
N LEU A 34 3.33 12.67 -3.32
CA LEU A 34 2.50 13.87 -3.41
C LEU A 34 2.66 14.48 -4.80
N LYS A 35 1.55 14.91 -5.38
CA LYS A 35 1.59 15.74 -6.57
C LYS A 35 2.03 17.14 -6.18
N GLU A 36 3.07 17.62 -6.85
CA GLU A 36 3.48 19.02 -6.77
C GLU A 36 2.40 19.86 -7.44
N TYR A 37 1.61 20.57 -6.65
CA TYR A 37 0.66 21.55 -7.15
C TYR A 37 1.10 22.93 -6.70
N GLU A 38 1.19 23.88 -7.64
CA GLU A 38 1.45 25.27 -7.31
C GLU A 38 0.27 25.93 -6.58
N GLN A 39 -0.94 25.38 -6.69
CA GLN A 39 -2.14 25.67 -5.88
C GLN A 39 -3.33 24.81 -6.38
N PRO A 40 -4.02 24.04 -5.52
CA PRO A 40 -5.44 23.79 -5.78
C PRO A 40 -6.30 23.72 -4.51
N ILE A 41 -7.59 24.01 -4.68
CA ILE A 41 -8.63 23.67 -3.72
C ILE A 41 -8.79 22.14 -3.76
N ILE A 42 -8.29 21.46 -2.73
CA ILE A 42 -8.33 20.00 -2.62
C ILE A 42 -9.70 19.58 -2.08
N PHE A 43 -10.45 18.78 -2.83
CA PHE A 43 -11.75 18.25 -2.39
C PHE A 43 -11.70 16.76 -1.98
N PHE A 44 -10.73 16.00 -2.51
CA PHE A 44 -10.62 14.56 -2.30
C PHE A 44 -9.14 14.13 -2.21
N ASP A 45 -8.84 13.19 -1.32
CA ASP A 45 -7.47 12.70 -1.10
C ASP A 45 -6.84 12.09 -2.36
N ASN A 46 -7.65 11.50 -3.25
CA ASN A 46 -7.16 10.95 -4.53
C ASN A 46 -6.57 12.01 -5.47
N GLN A 47 -6.82 13.29 -5.22
CA GLN A 47 -6.22 14.39 -5.96
C GLN A 47 -4.81 14.69 -5.45
N LEU A 48 -4.51 14.47 -4.17
CA LEU A 48 -3.21 14.77 -3.55
C LEU A 48 -2.06 13.89 -4.03
N TYR A 49 -2.38 12.64 -4.35
CA TYR A 49 -1.39 11.60 -4.57
C TYR A 49 -1.32 11.19 -6.05
N LYS A 50 -0.14 10.76 -6.50
CA LYS A 50 0.05 10.01 -7.74
C LYS A 50 0.90 8.77 -7.47
N SER A 51 0.67 7.72 -8.25
CA SER A 51 1.63 6.62 -8.33
C SER A 51 2.93 7.14 -8.93
N ALA A 52 4.04 6.83 -8.28
CA ALA A 52 5.35 7.27 -8.72
C ALA A 52 5.93 6.30 -9.75
N GLU A 53 6.63 6.85 -10.74
CA GLU A 53 7.48 6.07 -11.64
C GLU A 53 8.77 5.63 -10.92
N PRO A 54 9.45 4.55 -11.38
CA PRO A 54 10.63 4.02 -10.69
C PRO A 54 11.80 5.00 -10.53
N ASN A 55 11.89 6.03 -11.39
CA ASN A 55 12.87 7.10 -11.35
C ASN A 55 12.47 8.27 -10.43
N GLU A 56 11.20 8.40 -10.07
CA GLU A 56 10.69 9.46 -9.17
C GLU A 56 10.90 9.11 -7.69
N VAL A 57 11.29 7.88 -7.39
CA VAL A 57 11.48 7.40 -6.03
C VAL A 57 12.94 7.00 -5.81
N PRO A 58 13.53 7.34 -4.65
CA PRO A 58 14.85 6.87 -4.29
C PRO A 58 15.00 5.35 -4.42
N ALA A 59 16.12 4.88 -4.97
CA ALA A 59 16.37 3.46 -5.22
C ALA A 59 16.38 2.59 -3.95
N ASN A 60 16.55 3.20 -2.77
CA ASN A 60 16.44 2.49 -1.49
C ASN A 60 15.00 2.02 -1.21
N TYR A 61 13.96 2.66 -1.77
CA TYR A 61 12.56 2.22 -1.65
C TYR A 61 12.41 0.73 -1.98
N TYR A 62 12.85 0.31 -3.17
CA TYR A 62 12.69 -1.07 -3.64
C TYR A 62 13.48 -2.08 -2.81
N LYS A 63 14.56 -1.64 -2.16
CA LYS A 63 15.33 -2.48 -1.24
C LYS A 63 14.59 -2.62 0.10
N ASN A 64 13.96 -1.57 0.56
CA ASN A 64 13.50 -1.43 1.93
C ASN A 64 12.00 -1.72 2.13
N ILE A 65 11.20 -1.66 1.07
CA ILE A 65 9.74 -1.80 1.14
C ILE A 65 9.30 -3.16 1.71
N ASP A 66 10.09 -4.22 1.50
CA ASP A 66 9.87 -5.53 2.13
C ASP A 66 9.81 -5.42 3.66
N TYR A 67 10.76 -4.71 4.27
CA TYR A 67 10.84 -4.56 5.72
C TYR A 67 9.66 -3.76 6.29
N VAL A 68 9.14 -2.81 5.51
CA VAL A 68 7.99 -2.00 5.89
C VAL A 68 6.70 -2.82 5.81
N ILE A 69 6.48 -3.55 4.70
CA ILE A 69 5.26 -4.36 4.53
C ILE A 69 5.23 -5.54 5.50
N ASP A 70 6.37 -6.14 5.83
CA ASP A 70 6.49 -7.21 6.82
C ASP A 70 6.00 -6.81 8.23
N ARG A 71 6.06 -5.51 8.53
CA ARG A 71 5.58 -4.94 9.80
C ARG A 71 4.16 -4.38 9.72
N SER A 72 3.55 -4.43 8.54
CA SER A 72 2.16 -4.08 8.39
C SER A 72 1.28 -5.23 8.85
N VAL A 73 0.03 -4.91 9.19
CA VAL A 73 -1.01 -5.91 9.45
C VAL A 73 -1.63 -6.46 8.17
N GLU A 74 -1.14 -6.03 7.01
CA GLU A 74 -1.76 -6.28 5.72
C GLU A 74 -1.15 -7.52 5.04
N ASP A 75 -2.02 -8.37 4.51
CA ASP A 75 -1.58 -9.52 3.72
C ASP A 75 -0.95 -9.06 2.41
N TYR A 76 0.18 -9.67 2.06
CA TYR A 76 0.84 -9.45 0.79
C TYR A 76 1.39 -10.75 0.21
N ILE A 77 1.62 -10.76 -1.11
CA ILE A 77 2.23 -11.86 -1.84
C ILE A 77 3.51 -11.35 -2.48
N LYS A 78 4.60 -12.10 -2.37
CA LYS A 78 5.84 -11.82 -3.10
C LYS A 78 5.94 -12.71 -4.34
N ARG A 79 6.11 -12.12 -5.52
CA ARG A 79 6.28 -12.83 -6.79
C ARG A 79 7.27 -12.10 -7.68
N ASP A 80 8.26 -12.81 -8.23
CA ASP A 80 9.28 -12.25 -9.13
C ASP A 80 10.01 -11.02 -8.54
N GLY A 81 10.27 -11.04 -7.23
CA GLY A 81 10.92 -9.93 -6.52
C GLY A 81 10.01 -8.71 -6.30
N LYS A 82 8.74 -8.76 -6.71
CA LYS A 82 7.74 -7.71 -6.52
C LYS A 82 6.76 -8.06 -5.41
N ILE A 83 6.26 -7.04 -4.74
CA ILE A 83 5.25 -7.15 -3.69
C ILE A 83 3.89 -6.90 -4.33
N TYR A 84 2.93 -7.77 -4.03
CA TYR A 84 1.54 -7.66 -4.45
C TYR A 84 0.67 -7.55 -3.21
N VAL A 85 -0.19 -6.54 -3.18
CA VAL A 85 -1.12 -6.27 -2.07
C VAL A 85 -2.56 -6.30 -2.57
N ARG A 86 -3.53 -6.43 -1.67
CA ARG A 86 -4.95 -6.34 -2.07
C ARG A 86 -5.25 -4.96 -2.65
N TYR A 87 -6.10 -4.90 -3.67
CA TYR A 87 -6.48 -3.65 -4.34
C TYR A 87 -7.04 -2.61 -3.37
N LYS A 88 -7.79 -3.06 -2.35
CA LYS A 88 -8.26 -2.20 -1.26
C LYS A 88 -7.13 -1.42 -0.58
N LEU A 89 -6.01 -2.08 -0.26
CA LEU A 89 -4.85 -1.45 0.37
C LEU A 89 -4.19 -0.44 -0.58
N MET A 90 -4.02 -0.81 -1.84
CA MET A 90 -3.43 0.08 -2.85
C MET A 90 -4.25 1.36 -3.07
N ASN A 91 -5.56 1.33 -2.81
CA ASN A 91 -6.42 2.52 -2.87
C ASN A 91 -6.36 3.40 -1.61
N ASP A 92 -5.76 2.92 -0.52
CA ASP A 92 -5.46 3.76 0.64
C ASP A 92 -4.16 4.53 0.37
N LEU A 93 -4.27 5.58 -0.43
CA LEU A 93 -3.12 6.33 -0.93
C LEU A 93 -2.31 6.99 0.18
N ASN A 94 -2.94 7.33 1.31
CA ASN A 94 -2.24 7.85 2.48
C ASN A 94 -1.37 6.76 3.12
N LEU A 95 -1.92 5.56 3.31
CA LEU A 95 -1.14 4.44 3.84
C LEU A 95 0.02 4.04 2.91
N ILE A 96 -0.23 3.97 1.59
CA ILE A 96 0.84 3.68 0.62
C ILE A 96 1.90 4.79 0.58
N TRP A 97 1.50 6.06 0.72
CA TRP A 97 2.44 7.17 0.84
C TRP A 97 3.29 7.06 2.11
N ASN A 98 2.70 6.71 3.25
CA ASN A 98 3.45 6.45 4.49
C ASN A 98 4.44 5.28 4.32
N TYR A 99 4.06 4.20 3.64
CA TYR A 99 5.00 3.11 3.33
C TYR A 99 6.13 3.57 2.43
N THR A 100 5.83 4.46 1.47
CA THR A 100 6.83 5.07 0.59
C THR A 100 7.80 5.93 1.41
N LEU A 101 7.31 6.78 2.31
CA LEU A 101 8.15 7.57 3.20
C LEU A 101 9.02 6.70 4.10
N TRP A 102 8.43 5.75 4.84
CA TRP A 102 9.16 4.89 5.77
C TRP A 102 10.23 4.04 5.09
N SER A 103 9.97 3.57 3.86
CA SER A 103 10.97 2.80 3.11
C SER A 103 12.13 3.66 2.58
N THR A 104 11.94 4.97 2.51
CA THR A 104 13.00 5.92 2.11
C THR A 104 13.68 6.62 3.29
N ASP A 105 13.10 6.55 4.50
CA ASP A 105 13.56 7.25 5.70
C ASP A 105 14.56 6.40 6.53
N PRO A 106 15.86 6.74 6.53
CA PRO A 106 16.86 5.98 7.28
C PRO A 106 16.70 6.11 8.81
N GLU A 107 16.17 7.22 9.32
CA GLU A 107 15.96 7.42 10.75
C GLU A 107 14.84 6.52 11.26
N TRP A 108 13.77 6.38 10.48
CA TRP A 108 12.69 5.45 10.78
C TRP A 108 13.19 4.00 10.91
N PHE A 109 14.06 3.56 9.99
CA PHE A 109 14.68 2.23 10.10
C PHE A 109 15.53 2.08 11.35
N LYS A 110 16.37 3.08 11.66
CA LYS A 110 17.21 3.05 12.85
C LYS A 110 16.36 2.93 14.12
N MET A 111 15.34 3.77 14.24
CA MET A 111 14.41 3.76 15.37
C MET A 111 13.71 2.40 15.52
N LYS A 112 13.17 1.82 14.43
CA LYS A 112 12.51 0.51 14.49
C LYS A 112 13.47 -0.58 14.94
N ARG A 113 14.70 -0.55 14.44
CA ARG A 113 15.70 -1.55 14.83
C ARG A 113 16.08 -1.47 16.30
N GLU A 114 16.22 -0.26 16.83
CA GLU A 114 16.49 -0.05 18.25
C GLU A 114 15.34 -0.57 19.12
N MET A 115 14.08 -0.26 18.75
CA MET A 115 12.90 -0.78 19.48
C MET A 115 12.87 -2.30 19.51
N ASP A 116 13.08 -2.93 18.37
CA ASP A 116 12.99 -4.36 18.30
C ASP A 116 14.18 -5.04 19.05
N SER A 117 15.38 -4.42 19.03
CA SER A 117 16.51 -4.86 19.86
C SER A 117 16.23 -4.73 21.36
N LEU A 118 15.45 -3.74 21.79
CA LEU A 118 15.01 -3.59 23.17
C LEU A 118 13.94 -4.61 23.54
N ASN A 119 13.06 -4.97 22.59
CA ASN A 119 12.00 -5.95 22.79
C ASN A 119 12.50 -7.41 22.74
N GLY A 120 13.76 -7.63 22.32
CA GLY A 120 14.31 -8.97 22.14
C GLY A 120 13.77 -9.68 20.89
N ASP A 121 13.07 -8.95 20.02
CA ASP A 121 12.59 -9.45 18.74
C ASP A 121 13.76 -9.38 17.74
N ASP A 122 14.34 -10.52 17.36
CA ASP A 122 15.41 -10.60 16.36
C ASP A 122 14.77 -10.76 14.96
N TYR A 123 14.02 -9.75 14.53
CA TYR A 123 13.57 -9.63 13.14
C TYR A 123 14.82 -9.68 12.26
N LYS A 124 14.84 -10.65 11.34
CA LYS A 124 15.95 -11.00 10.48
C LYS A 124 16.81 -9.78 10.12
N LYS A 125 18.06 -9.77 10.61
CA LYS A 125 19.13 -8.83 10.23
C LYS A 125 19.32 -8.84 8.71
N VAL A 126 18.50 -8.10 7.97
CA VAL A 126 18.80 -7.74 6.59
C VAL A 126 19.58 -6.43 6.65
N ILE A 127 20.88 -6.56 6.41
CA ILE A 127 21.84 -5.46 6.41
C ILE A 127 21.62 -4.66 5.11
N TYR A 128 21.01 -3.48 5.22
CA TYR A 128 21.06 -2.47 4.16
C TYR A 128 22.27 -1.58 4.39
N TYR A 129 23.27 -1.72 3.53
CA TYR A 129 24.51 -0.94 3.58
C TYR A 129 24.24 0.55 3.32
N ARG A 130 24.99 1.37 4.06
CA ARG A 130 25.04 2.84 4.06
C ARG A 130 25.51 3.41 2.73
#